data_AF-A0A7S2KML6-F1
#
_entry.id   AF-A0A7S2KML6-F1
#
_cell.length_a   1.000
_cell.length_b   1.000
_cell.length_c   1.000
_cell.angle_alpha   90.00
_cell.angle_beta   90.00
_cell.angle_gamma   90.00
#
_symmetry.space_group_name_H-M   'P 1'
#
loop_
_entity.id
_entity.type
_entity.pdbx_description
1 polymer ?
#
loop_
_entity_poly.entity_id
_entity_poly.type
_entity_poly.pdbx_seq_one_letter_code
_entity_poly.pdbx_strand_id
1 'polypeptide(L)'
;RKAEFGLTHKARLSPNCLGERCLADRRAAHVLAHSQGAGPADEEVLEVLRLWGFRQNRNRLNVLPSGQQWVHSDTLGLVRLRGLPAGSSTGLARGTLRHAHFVRLLCRWRESRRLP
;
A
#
# COMPACT_ATOMS: atom_id res chain seq x y z
N ARG A 1 38.39 -3.35 -18.60
CA ARG A 1 37.76 -2.03 -18.38
C ARG A 1 36.43 -2.02 -19.13
N LYS A 2 35.35 -1.59 -18.45
CA LYS A 2 34.09 -0.98 -18.95
C LYS A 2 33.40 -1.68 -20.14
N ALA A 3 32.33 -2.43 -19.90
CA ALA A 3 30.93 -1.98 -19.72
C ALA A 3 30.27 -1.60 -21.04
N GLU A 4 29.39 -2.46 -21.55
CA GLU A 4 28.32 -2.05 -22.46
C GLU A 4 26.96 -2.44 -21.90
N PHE A 5 26.13 -1.40 -21.86
CA PHE A 5 24.79 -1.31 -21.34
C PHE A 5 23.83 -2.27 -22.06
N GLY A 6 23.17 -3.13 -21.29
CA GLY A 6 22.03 -3.91 -21.75
C GLY A 6 20.86 -3.80 -20.77
N LEU A 7 20.20 -2.63 -20.73
CA LEU A 7 18.91 -2.48 -20.06
C LEU A 7 17.85 -2.23 -21.13
N THR A 8 17.39 -3.34 -21.71
CA THR A 8 16.19 -3.34 -22.55
C THR A 8 14.98 -3.02 -21.67
N HIS A 9 14.29 -1.95 -22.06
CA HIS A 9 12.98 -1.55 -21.54
C HIS A 9 11.94 -2.67 -21.74
N LYS A 10 11.78 -3.51 -20.73
CA LYS A 10 10.49 -4.15 -20.44
C LYS A 10 10.23 -3.97 -18.96
N ALA A 11 9.31 -3.07 -18.63
CA ALA A 11 8.66 -3.04 -17.33
C ALA A 11 8.07 -4.43 -17.09
N ARG A 12 8.83 -5.26 -16.36
CA ARG A 12 8.50 -6.64 -16.07
C ARG A 12 7.39 -6.59 -15.01
N LEU A 13 6.13 -6.54 -15.45
CA LEU A 13 5.00 -6.86 -14.59
C LEU A 13 5.31 -8.23 -13.96
N SER A 14 5.40 -8.26 -12.63
CA SER A 14 5.82 -9.45 -11.87
C SER A 14 4.73 -10.53 -12.00
N PRO A 15 5.01 -11.73 -12.56
CA PRO A 15 3.96 -12.68 -12.93
C PRO A 15 3.17 -13.32 -11.78
N ASN A 16 3.62 -13.23 -10.52
CA ASN A 16 3.07 -14.07 -9.45
C ASN A 16 2.57 -13.26 -8.26
N CYS A 17 1.47 -12.54 -8.46
CA CYS A 17 0.75 -11.89 -7.40
C CYS A 17 -0.69 -12.45 -7.47
N LEU A 18 -1.01 -13.34 -6.53
CA LEU A 18 -2.28 -14.06 -6.42
C LEU A 18 -2.94 -13.68 -5.08
N GLY A 19 -4.27 -13.62 -5.06
CA GLY A 19 -5.06 -13.29 -3.87
C GLY A 19 -5.55 -11.84 -3.80
N GLU A 20 -6.30 -11.55 -2.74
CA GLU A 20 -7.06 -10.30 -2.50
C GLU A 20 -6.18 -9.05 -2.66
N ARG A 21 -5.01 -9.02 -2.01
CA ARG A 21 -4.05 -7.90 -2.09
C ARG A 21 -3.58 -7.62 -3.51
N CYS A 22 -3.48 -8.65 -4.33
CA CYS A 22 -3.09 -8.46 -5.72
C CYS A 22 -4.21 -7.88 -6.56
N LEU A 23 -5.45 -8.31 -6.31
CA LEU A 23 -6.63 -7.75 -6.94
C LEU A 23 -6.76 -6.27 -6.57
N ALA A 24 -6.58 -5.94 -5.28
CA ALA A 24 -6.56 -4.56 -4.80
C ALA A 24 -5.44 -3.74 -5.43
N ASP A 25 -4.20 -4.25 -5.53
CA ASP A 25 -3.10 -3.52 -6.17
C ASP A 25 -3.34 -3.26 -7.66
N ARG A 26 -3.89 -4.24 -8.38
CA ARG A 26 -4.27 -4.06 -9.79
C ARG A 26 -5.39 -3.04 -9.96
N ARG A 27 -6.41 -3.08 -9.09
CA ARG A 27 -7.49 -2.06 -9.09
C ARG A 27 -6.94 -0.69 -8.76
N ALA A 28 -6.03 -0.59 -7.79
CA ALA A 28 -5.34 0.65 -7.45
C ALA A 28 -4.54 1.22 -8.63
N ALA A 29 -3.84 0.36 -9.38
CA ALA A 29 -3.13 0.77 -10.59
C ALA A 29 -4.08 1.33 -11.65
N HIS A 30 -5.25 0.69 -11.84
CA HIS A 30 -6.28 1.18 -12.74
C HIS A 30 -6.80 2.56 -12.30
N VAL A 31 -7.17 2.73 -11.03
CA VAL A 31 -7.67 4.02 -10.51
C VAL A 31 -6.62 5.11 -10.68
N LEU A 32 -5.36 4.85 -10.30
CA LEU A 32 -4.26 5.81 -10.46
C LEU A 32 -4.03 6.26 -11.90
N ALA A 33 -4.25 5.37 -12.89
CA ALA A 33 -4.11 5.70 -14.30
C ALA A 33 -5.23 6.61 -14.84
N HIS A 34 -6.41 6.60 -14.19
CA HIS A 34 -7.60 7.33 -14.63
C HIS A 34 -7.91 8.55 -13.75
N SER A 35 -7.30 8.67 -12.57
CA SER A 35 -7.40 9.85 -11.72
C SER A 35 -6.57 11.01 -12.29
N GLN A 36 -7.18 11.83 -13.14
CA GLN A 36 -6.57 13.05 -13.71
C GLN A 36 -6.51 14.14 -12.65
N GLY A 37 -5.33 14.75 -12.40
CA GLY A 37 -5.12 16.02 -11.65
C GLY A 37 -5.64 16.13 -10.21
N ALA A 38 -6.95 15.93 -10.01
CA ALA A 38 -7.70 15.97 -8.76
C ALA A 38 -7.50 14.75 -7.85
N GLY A 39 -6.73 13.75 -8.28
CA GLY A 39 -6.51 12.52 -7.53
C GLY A 39 -7.75 11.60 -7.47
N PRO A 40 -7.64 10.42 -6.81
CA PRO A 40 -8.73 9.45 -6.74
C PRO A 40 -9.97 9.93 -5.97
N ALA A 41 -11.16 9.51 -6.41
CA ALA A 41 -12.41 9.73 -5.69
C ALA A 41 -12.51 8.85 -4.43
N ASP A 42 -13.39 9.22 -3.49
CA ASP A 42 -13.56 8.48 -2.23
C ASP A 42 -14.07 7.06 -2.47
N GLU A 43 -15.01 6.92 -3.40
CA GLU A 43 -15.66 5.66 -3.75
C GLU A 43 -14.68 4.67 -4.38
N GLU A 44 -13.80 5.16 -5.27
CA GLU A 44 -12.76 4.35 -5.92
C GLU A 44 -11.74 3.83 -4.90
N VAL A 45 -11.37 4.67 -3.94
CA VAL A 45 -10.44 4.29 -2.87
C VAL A 45 -11.11 3.30 -1.91
N LEU A 46 -12.37 3.52 -1.56
CA LEU A 46 -13.14 2.60 -0.74
C LEU A 46 -13.29 1.22 -1.41
N GLU A 47 -13.53 1.19 -2.72
CA GLU A 47 -13.56 -0.05 -3.49
C GLU A 47 -12.23 -0.81 -3.39
N VAL A 48 -11.11 -0.13 -3.62
CA VAL A 48 -9.78 -0.73 -3.50
C VAL A 48 -9.49 -1.23 -2.07
N LEU A 49 -9.89 -0.47 -1.05
CA LEU A 49 -9.74 -0.87 0.35
C LEU A 49 -10.52 -2.15 0.68
N ARG A 50 -11.75 -2.29 0.17
CA ARG A 50 -12.58 -3.49 0.36
C ARG A 50 -11.95 -4.74 -0.28
N LEU A 51 -11.24 -4.58 -1.39
CA LEU A 51 -10.54 -5.67 -2.06
C LEU A 51 -9.25 -6.13 -1.34
N TRP A 52 -8.70 -5.34 -0.41
CA TRP A 52 -7.35 -5.55 0.11
C TRP A 52 -7.17 -6.87 0.87
N GLY A 53 -8.19 -7.38 1.56
CA GLY A 53 -8.05 -8.56 2.41
C GLY A 53 -7.22 -8.27 3.67
N PHE A 54 -7.73 -7.39 4.53
CA PHE A 54 -7.11 -7.07 5.82
C PHE A 54 -7.08 -8.31 6.72
N ARG A 55 -5.93 -8.58 7.35
CA ARG A 55 -5.78 -9.75 8.22
C ARG A 55 -6.35 -9.49 9.61
N GLN A 56 -6.86 -10.56 10.24
CA GLN A 56 -7.22 -10.53 11.64
C GLN A 56 -6.01 -10.14 12.51
N ASN A 57 -6.23 -9.23 13.44
CA ASN A 57 -5.20 -8.65 14.29
C ASN A 57 -5.71 -8.52 15.73
N ARG A 58 -5.01 -9.17 16.66
CA ARG A 58 -5.29 -9.14 18.10
C ARG A 58 -4.44 -8.10 18.85
N ASN A 59 -3.42 -7.54 18.20
CA ASN A 59 -2.40 -6.69 18.84
C ASN A 59 -2.67 -5.20 18.64
N ARG A 60 -3.76 -4.84 17.95
CA ARG A 60 -4.12 -3.47 17.58
C ARG A 60 -5.14 -2.87 18.54
N LEU A 61 -4.75 -2.78 19.82
CA LEU A 61 -5.63 -2.34 20.91
C LEU A 61 -6.25 -0.95 20.67
N ASN A 62 -5.51 -0.01 20.08
CA ASN A 62 -5.99 1.36 19.84
C ASN A 62 -7.15 1.47 18.84
N VAL A 63 -7.43 0.41 18.08
CA VAL A 63 -8.51 0.36 17.08
C VAL A 63 -9.41 -0.85 17.31
N LEU A 64 -9.33 -1.47 18.49
CA LEU A 64 -10.16 -2.60 18.89
C LEU A 64 -11.45 -2.07 19.52
N PRO A 65 -12.63 -2.37 18.95
CA PRO A 65 -13.90 -1.95 19.55
C PRO A 65 -14.10 -2.58 20.94
N SER A 66 -14.87 -1.91 21.80
CA SER A 66 -15.21 -2.45 23.12
C SER A 66 -15.87 -3.83 22.99
N GLY A 67 -15.45 -4.77 23.82
CA GLY A 67 -15.95 -6.15 23.82
C GLY A 67 -15.44 -7.05 22.69
N GLN A 68 -14.66 -6.52 21.73
CA GLN A 68 -14.06 -7.34 20.67
C GLN A 68 -12.67 -7.85 21.06
N GLN A 69 -12.33 -9.06 20.62
CA GLN A 69 -11.02 -9.68 20.87
C GLN A 69 -10.01 -9.44 19.74
N TRP A 70 -10.48 -9.06 18.56
CA TRP A 70 -9.65 -8.83 17.38
C TRP A 70 -10.33 -7.85 16.39
N VAL A 71 -9.54 -7.34 15.46
CA VAL A 71 -10.01 -6.47 14.35
C VAL A 71 -9.27 -6.83 13.06
N HIS A 72 -9.89 -6.64 11.90
CA HIS A 72 -9.18 -6.70 10.63
C HIS A 72 -8.27 -5.47 10.47
N SER A 73 -6.94 -5.65 10.50
CA SER A 73 -6.00 -4.53 10.45
C SER A 73 -4.62 -4.95 9.94
N ASP A 74 -4.04 -4.10 9.08
CA ASP A 74 -2.67 -4.20 8.62
C ASP A 74 -1.83 -2.98 9.01
N THR A 75 -0.51 -3.16 8.98
CA THR A 75 0.41 -2.03 8.85
C THR A 75 0.80 -1.89 7.38
N LEU A 76 0.81 -0.67 6.86
CA LEU A 76 1.11 -0.36 5.46
C LEU A 76 2.19 0.72 5.39
N GLY A 77 2.94 0.74 4.29
CA GLY A 77 3.97 1.72 3.99
C GLY A 77 5.26 1.51 4.76
N LEU A 78 6.02 2.60 4.88
CA LEU A 78 7.22 2.68 5.70
C LEU A 78 6.83 2.93 7.15
N VAL A 79 7.43 2.16 8.05
CA VAL A 79 7.15 2.22 9.49
C VAL A 79 8.43 2.49 10.25
N ARG A 80 8.34 3.35 11.26
CA ARG A 80 9.45 3.54 12.20
C ARG A 80 9.42 2.43 13.24
N LEU A 81 10.45 1.59 13.24
CA LEU A 81 10.72 0.58 14.24
C LEU A 81 11.20 1.28 15.53
N ARG A 82 10.54 0.97 16.64
CA ARG A 82 10.91 1.50 17.96
C ARG A 82 12.09 0.69 18.51
N GLY A 83 12.95 1.36 19.29
CA GLY A 83 14.08 0.71 19.98
C GLY A 83 15.34 0.49 19.13
N LEU A 84 15.38 0.97 17.89
CA LEU A 84 16.58 0.95 17.04
C LEU A 84 17.22 2.34 16.95
N PRO A 85 18.56 2.42 16.76
CA PRO A 85 19.27 3.69 16.55
C PRO A 85 18.68 4.54 15.41
N ALA A 86 18.82 5.85 15.52
CA ALA A 86 18.50 6.78 14.43
C ALA A 86 19.33 6.42 13.19
N GLY A 87 18.66 6.23 12.03
CA GLY A 87 19.31 5.80 10.78
C GLY A 87 19.11 4.32 10.41
N SER A 88 18.72 3.45 11.35
CA SER A 88 18.38 2.02 11.10
C SER A 88 16.96 1.65 11.55
N SER A 89 16.14 2.65 11.85
CA SER A 89 14.82 2.48 12.48
C SER A 89 13.65 2.52 11.49
N THR A 90 13.87 2.34 10.18
CA THR A 90 12.77 2.31 9.20
C THR A 90 12.65 0.94 8.55
N GLY A 91 11.45 0.36 8.59
CA GLY A 91 11.12 -0.89 7.92
C GLY A 91 10.00 -0.70 6.90
N LEU A 92 9.94 -1.57 5.89
CA LEU A 92 8.78 -1.68 5.01
C LEU A 92 7.81 -2.70 5.59
N ALA A 93 6.55 -2.30 5.78
CA ALA A 93 5.54 -3.23 6.24
C ALA A 93 5.34 -4.38 5.22
N ARG A 94 5.30 -5.62 5.72
CA ARG A 94 5.22 -6.81 4.85
C ARG A 94 4.03 -6.78 3.89
N GLY A 95 2.90 -6.23 4.31
CA GLY A 95 1.70 -6.08 3.48
C GLY A 95 1.94 -5.22 2.24
N THR A 96 2.86 -4.26 2.30
CA THR A 96 3.19 -3.33 1.22
C THR A 96 4.17 -3.92 0.21
N LEU A 97 4.96 -4.92 0.59
CA LEU A 97 5.91 -5.56 -0.30
C LEU A 97 5.16 -6.11 -1.52
N ARG A 98 5.57 -5.68 -2.73
CA ARG A 98 4.97 -6.03 -4.04
C ARG A 98 3.59 -5.43 -4.34
N HIS A 99 3.03 -4.60 -3.45
CA HIS A 99 1.74 -3.92 -3.64
C HIS A 99 1.91 -2.39 -3.59
N ALA A 100 2.75 -1.89 -4.50
CA ALA A 100 3.14 -0.48 -4.51
C ALA A 100 2.00 0.45 -4.96
N HIS A 101 1.14 0.02 -5.89
CA HIS A 101 0.03 0.84 -6.39
C HIS A 101 -1.00 1.06 -5.30
N PHE A 102 -1.28 0.05 -4.48
CA PHE A 102 -2.19 0.17 -3.34
C PHE A 102 -1.76 1.30 -2.40
N VAL A 103 -0.49 1.32 -1.97
CA VAL A 103 -0.01 2.39 -1.06
C VAL A 103 0.08 3.74 -1.78
N ARG A 104 0.48 3.77 -3.05
CA ARG A 104 0.50 5.00 -3.86
C ARG A 104 -0.88 5.61 -4.00
N LEU A 105 -1.93 4.80 -4.17
CA LEU A 105 -3.31 5.25 -4.23
C LEU A 105 -3.70 6.00 -2.95
N LEU A 106 -3.42 5.41 -1.78
CA LEU A 106 -3.72 6.04 -0.49
C LEU A 106 -2.96 7.37 -0.31
N CYS A 107 -1.68 7.42 -0.73
CA CYS A 107 -0.90 8.65 -0.70
C CYS A 107 -1.52 9.73 -1.61
N ARG A 108 -1.85 9.39 -2.86
CA ARG A 108 -2.46 10.33 -3.82
C ARG A 108 -3.83 10.82 -3.37
N TRP A 109 -4.66 9.93 -2.85
CA TRP A 109 -5.98 10.27 -2.29
C TRP A 109 -5.89 11.26 -1.13
N ARG A 110 -4.92 11.05 -0.23
CA ARG A 110 -4.65 11.98 0.87
C ARG A 110 -4.11 13.31 0.36
N GLU A 111 -3.20 13.30 -0.60
CA GLU A 111 -2.60 14.51 -1.18
C GLU A 111 -3.65 15.40 -1.81
N SER A 112 -4.61 14.84 -2.56
CA SER A 112 -5.66 15.65 -3.19
C SER A 112 -6.68 16.25 -2.22
N ARG A 113 -6.65 15.83 -0.94
CA ARG A 113 -7.50 16.32 0.15
C ARG A 113 -6.75 17.16 1.16
N ARG A 114 -5.45 17.42 0.94
CA ARG A 114 -4.76 18.44 1.73
C ARG A 114 -5.36 19.78 1.34
N LEU A 115 -6.13 20.36 2.27
CA LEU A 115 -6.46 21.77 2.21
C LEU A 115 -5.13 22.57 2.14
N PRO A 116 -5.08 23.65 1.35
CA PRO A 116 -3.91 24.53 1.28
C PRO A 116 -3.54 25.11 2.65
#